data_AF-A0A1M7MGL9-F1
#
_entry.id   AF-A0A1M7MGL9-F1
#
_cell.length_a   1.000
_cell.length_b   1.000
_cell.length_c   1.000
_cell.angle_alpha   90.00
_cell.angle_beta   90.00
_cell.angle_gamma   90.00
#
_symmetry.space_group_name_H-M   'P 1'
#
loop_
_entity.id
_entity.type
_entity.pdbx_description
1 polymer ?
#
loop_
_entity_poly.entity_id
_entity_poly.type
_entity_poly.pdbx_seq_one_letter_code
_entity_poly.pdbx_strand_id
1 'polypeptide(L)'
;MENQKSNRKPFTELYLTKNQIEGMMYVLDSYLNADKYHKFGQYADRMKQKILNHGRTFINSDEEMVSLLMYETDMIILLKLFSTYISAVQEIPKDYFSEIVEAQKARAIESLNH
;
A
#
# COMPACT_ATOMS: atom_id res chain seq x y z
N MET A 1 -4.56 -2.89 -44.03
CA MET A 1 -3.85 -2.60 -42.77
C MET A 1 -4.69 -3.19 -41.65
N GLU A 2 -4.35 -4.40 -41.20
CA GLU A 2 -5.06 -5.02 -40.08
C GLU A 2 -4.76 -4.25 -38.81
N ASN A 3 -5.82 -3.76 -38.16
CA ASN A 3 -5.75 -3.14 -36.84
C ASN A 3 -5.15 -4.16 -35.87
N GLN A 4 -3.91 -3.93 -35.44
CA GLN A 4 -3.32 -4.62 -34.30
C GLN A 4 -4.18 -4.30 -33.07
N LYS A 5 -5.12 -5.19 -32.74
CA LYS A 5 -5.83 -5.15 -31.46
C LYS A 5 -4.76 -5.26 -30.38
N SER A 6 -4.54 -4.14 -29.68
CA SER A 6 -3.63 -4.05 -28.54
C SER A 6 -4.04 -5.11 -27.51
N ASN A 7 -3.26 -6.19 -27.40
CA ASN A 7 -3.38 -7.25 -26.38
C ASN A 7 -3.01 -6.77 -24.96
N ARG A 8 -3.19 -5.48 -24.66
CA ARG A 8 -2.89 -4.93 -23.34
C ARG A 8 -3.99 -5.36 -22.38
N LYS A 9 -3.61 -6.09 -21.33
CA LYS A 9 -4.52 -6.46 -20.23
C LYS A 9 -5.20 -5.20 -19.69
N PRO A 10 -6.50 -5.25 -19.37
CA PRO A 10 -7.22 -4.10 -18.83
C PRO A 10 -6.57 -3.65 -17.52
N PHE A 11 -6.41 -2.34 -17.36
CA PHE A 11 -5.82 -1.71 -16.18
C PHE A 11 -6.62 -0.47 -15.80
N THR A 12 -6.46 -0.04 -14.55
CA THR A 12 -7.00 1.20 -14.00
C THR A 12 -5.85 2.04 -13.48
N GLU A 13 -5.84 3.33 -13.79
CA GLU A 13 -4.90 4.26 -13.17
C GLU A 13 -5.48 4.74 -11.84
N LEU A 14 -4.69 4.59 -10.78
CA LEU A 14 -5.01 5.04 -9.43
C LEU A 14 -4.19 6.31 -9.16
N TYR A 15 -4.85 7.39 -8.77
CA TYR A 15 -4.18 8.62 -8.34
C TYR A 15 -4.34 8.74 -6.84
N LEU A 16 -3.22 8.80 -6.12
CA LEU A 16 -3.19 8.86 -4.67
C LEU A 16 -2.42 10.08 -4.22
N THR A 17 -2.94 10.79 -3.23
CA THR A 17 -2.21 11.88 -2.59
C THR A 17 -1.06 11.31 -1.75
N LYS A 18 -0.08 12.16 -1.40
CA LYS A 18 1.03 11.77 -0.51
C LYS A 18 0.54 11.08 0.77
N ASN A 19 -0.46 11.64 1.45
CA ASN A 19 -1.02 11.06 2.68
C ASN A 19 -1.63 9.67 2.45
N GLN A 20 -2.28 9.46 1.30
CA GLN A 20 -2.87 8.15 0.96
C GLN A 20 -1.78 7.11 0.67
N ILE A 21 -0.69 7.51 0.02
CA ILE A 21 0.48 6.65 -0.21
C ILE A 21 1.12 6.27 1.13
N GLU A 22 1.37 7.23 2.01
CA GLU A 22 1.96 6.97 3.33
C GLU A 22 1.09 6.01 4.16
N GLY A 23 -0.23 6.24 4.21
CA GLY A 23 -1.18 5.34 4.88
C GLY A 23 -1.20 3.95 4.26
N MET A 24 -1.10 3.84 2.93
CA MET A 24 -1.01 2.55 2.25
C MET A 24 0.27 1.82 2.61
N MET A 25 1.42 2.49 2.57
CA MET A 25 2.72 1.91 2.92
C MET A 25 2.72 1.39 4.36
N TYR A 26 2.12 2.13 5.30
CA TYR A 26 1.96 1.69 6.69
C TYR A 26 1.18 0.37 6.82
N VAL A 27 0.06 0.23 6.11
CA VAL A 27 -0.74 -1.00 6.11
C VAL A 27 0.05 -2.17 5.52
N LEU A 28 0.76 -1.95 4.41
CA LEU A 28 1.58 -2.99 3.78
C LEU A 28 2.72 -3.44 4.69
N ASP A 29 3.37 -2.50 5.38
CA ASP A 29 4.43 -2.81 6.34
C ASP A 29 3.94 -3.59 7.55
N SER A 30 2.70 -3.35 7.98
CA SER A 30 2.07 -4.14 9.05
C SER A 30 1.98 -5.63 8.68
N TYR A 31 1.67 -5.96 7.43
CA TYR A 31 1.65 -7.36 6.96
C TYR A 31 3.04 -7.97 6.84
N LEU A 32 4.00 -7.20 6.33
CA LEU A 32 5.40 -7.66 6.18
C LEU A 32 6.04 -7.96 7.54
N ASN A 33 5.77 -7.11 8.53
CA ASN A 33 6.30 -7.25 9.88
C ASN A 33 5.59 -8.37 10.66
N ALA A 34 4.31 -8.63 10.39
CA ALA A 34 3.59 -9.73 11.03
C ALA A 34 4.07 -11.10 10.55
N ASP A 35 4.11 -11.33 9.24
CA ASP A 35 4.69 -12.53 8.63
C ASP A 35 4.89 -12.34 7.12
N LYS A 36 6.14 -12.08 6.70
CA LYS A 36 6.52 -11.91 5.30
C LYS A 36 6.30 -13.18 4.45
N TYR A 37 6.42 -14.37 5.04
CA TYR A 37 6.34 -15.63 4.31
C TYR A 37 4.91 -16.09 4.08
N HIS A 38 3.96 -15.63 4.91
CA HIS A 38 2.54 -15.86 4.69
C HIS A 38 2.03 -15.18 3.41
N LYS A 39 0.95 -15.72 2.82
CA LYS A 39 0.37 -15.22 1.56
C LYS A 39 0.06 -13.71 1.58
N PHE A 40 -0.41 -13.18 2.72
CA PHE A 40 -0.71 -11.75 2.85
C PHE A 40 0.56 -10.89 2.93
N GLY A 41 1.62 -11.38 3.58
CA GLY A 41 2.93 -10.73 3.57
C GLY A 41 3.52 -10.66 2.16
N GLN A 42 3.46 -11.76 1.40
CA GLN A 42 3.91 -11.80 0.00
C GLN A 42 3.09 -10.85 -0.90
N TYR A 43 1.78 -10.79 -0.71
CA TYR A 43 0.92 -9.82 -1.40
C TYR A 43 1.26 -8.38 -1.04
N ALA A 44 1.53 -8.10 0.23
CA ALA A 44 1.93 -6.78 0.68
C ALA A 44 3.29 -6.37 0.11
N ASP A 45 4.27 -7.29 0.06
CA ASP A 45 5.59 -7.05 -0.54
C ASP A 45 5.44 -6.68 -2.01
N ARG A 46 4.68 -7.48 -2.77
CA ARG A 46 4.41 -7.21 -4.19
C ARG A 46 3.79 -5.83 -4.40
N MET A 47 2.81 -5.45 -3.58
CA MET A 47 2.17 -4.14 -3.68
C MET A 47 3.13 -3.00 -3.32
N LYS A 48 3.93 -3.17 -2.26
CA LYS A 48 4.94 -2.19 -1.84
C LYS A 48 5.99 -1.97 -2.93
N GLN A 49 6.51 -3.05 -3.52
CA GLN A 49 7.45 -2.97 -4.64
C GLN A 49 6.82 -2.29 -5.87
N LYS A 50 5.54 -2.54 -6.14
CA LYS A 50 4.84 -1.88 -7.26
C LYS A 50 4.75 -0.37 -7.04
N ILE A 51 4.42 0.08 -5.83
CA ILE A 51 4.35 1.51 -5.49
C ILE A 51 5.72 2.16 -5.67
N LEU A 52 6.76 1.56 -5.09
CA LEU A 52 8.12 2.11 -5.11
C LEU A 52 8.73 2.17 -6.52
N ASN A 53 8.51 1.14 -7.34
CA ASN A 53 9.19 1.00 -8.62
C ASN A 53 8.38 1.54 -9.80
N HIS A 54 7.05 1.72 -9.64
CA HIS A 54 6.16 2.10 -10.74
C HIS A 54 5.27 3.30 -10.43
N GLY A 55 5.34 3.86 -9.21
CA GLY A 55 4.70 5.13 -8.87
C GLY A 55 5.32 6.29 -9.65
N ARG A 56 4.47 7.15 -10.20
CA ARG A 56 4.89 8.38 -10.86
C ARG A 56 4.35 9.58 -10.11
N THR A 57 5.25 10.38 -9.55
CA THR A 57 4.87 11.59 -8.83
C THR A 57 4.54 12.73 -9.80
N PHE A 58 3.47 13.47 -9.51
CA PHE A 58 3.06 14.66 -10.24
C PHE A 58 2.33 15.64 -9.31
N ILE A 59 2.15 16.87 -9.75
CA ILE A 59 1.40 17.89 -9.01
C ILE A 59 0.05 18.10 -9.70
N ASN A 60 -1.03 18.11 -8.92
CA ASN A 60 -2.37 18.43 -9.39
C ASN A 60 -3.05 19.34 -8.36
N SER A 61 -3.50 20.52 -8.79
CA SER A 61 -4.15 21.51 -7.90
C SER A 61 -3.36 21.77 -6.62
N ASP A 62 -2.04 22.00 -6.74
CA ASP A 62 -1.09 22.26 -5.65
C ASP A 62 -0.89 21.08 -4.67
N GLU A 63 -1.40 19.89 -4.98
CA GLU A 63 -1.18 18.67 -4.20
C GLU A 63 -0.23 17.70 -4.93
N GLU A 64 0.75 17.16 -4.19
CA GLU A 64 1.61 16.09 -4.69
C GLU A 64 0.84 14.76 -4.69
N MET A 65 0.76 14.16 -5.88
CA MET A 65 0.06 12.91 -6.13
C MET A 65 1.01 11.88 -6.75
N VAL A 66 0.69 10.60 -6.56
CA VAL A 66 1.34 9.45 -7.18
C VAL A 66 0.33 8.74 -8.07
N SER A 67 0.68 8.52 -9.34
CA SER A 67 -0.09 7.70 -10.26
C SER A 67 0.45 6.27 -10.31
N LEU A 68 -0.46 5.29 -10.31
CA LEU A 68 -0.14 3.86 -10.33
C LEU A 68 -1.05 3.13 -11.32
N LEU A 69 -0.44 2.35 -12.23
CA LEU A 69 -1.20 1.46 -13.12
C LEU A 69 -1.51 0.14 -12.42
N MET A 70 -2.78 -0.11 -12.15
CA MET A 70 -3.28 -1.26 -11.41
C MET A 70 -4.02 -2.22 -12.33
N TYR A 71 -3.57 -3.47 -12.40
CA TYR A 71 -4.36 -4.53 -13.04
C TYR A 71 -5.44 -5.04 -12.09
N GLU A 72 -6.46 -5.71 -12.62
CA GLU A 72 -7.55 -6.29 -11.83
C GLU A 72 -7.04 -7.12 -10.64
N THR A 73 -6.00 -7.93 -10.86
CA THR A 73 -5.38 -8.73 -9.80
C THR A 73 -4.76 -7.89 -8.69
N ASP A 74 -4.19 -6.73 -9.02
CA ASP A 74 -3.58 -5.83 -8.03
C ASP A 74 -4.68 -5.18 -7.17
N MET A 75 -5.79 -4.78 -7.81
CA MET A 75 -6.95 -4.21 -7.13
C MET A 75 -7.60 -5.21 -6.16
N ILE A 76 -7.75 -6.47 -6.58
CA ILE A 76 -8.29 -7.53 -5.72
C ILE A 76 -7.37 -7.77 -4.51
N ILE A 77 -6.05 -7.79 -4.72
CA ILE A 77 -5.07 -7.94 -3.64
C ILE A 77 -5.21 -6.78 -2.64
N LEU A 78 -5.24 -5.55 -3.14
CA LEU A 78 -5.39 -4.35 -2.32
C LEU A 78 -6.66 -4.43 -1.46
N LEU A 79 -7.81 -4.73 -2.06
CA LEU A 79 -9.08 -4.87 -1.34
C LEU A 79 -9.01 -5.93 -0.22
N LYS A 80 -8.39 -7.09 -0.49
CA LYS A 80 -8.24 -8.15 0.51
C LYS A 80 -7.36 -7.72 1.69
N LEU A 81 -6.22 -7.08 1.41
CA LEU A 81 -5.30 -6.59 2.45
C LEU A 81 -5.98 -5.52 3.31
N PHE A 82 -6.66 -4.55 2.70
CA PHE A 82 -7.32 -3.50 3.47
C PHE A 82 -8.54 -4.01 4.25
N SER A 83 -9.37 -4.88 3.67
CA SER A 83 -10.51 -5.48 4.37
C SER A 83 -10.06 -6.32 5.59
N THR A 84 -8.98 -7.10 5.42
CA THR A 84 -8.42 -7.90 6.52
C THR A 84 -7.83 -6.99 7.60
N TYR A 85 -7.16 -5.90 7.21
CA TYR A 85 -6.57 -4.95 8.14
C TYR A 85 -7.65 -4.21 8.94
N ILE A 86 -8.70 -3.73 8.27
CA ILE A 86 -9.84 -3.07 8.92
C ILE A 86 -10.51 -4.04 9.89
N SER A 87 -10.74 -5.30 9.50
CA SER A 87 -11.33 -6.31 10.39
C SER A 87 -10.45 -6.54 11.61
N ALA A 88 -9.13 -6.70 11.43
CA ALA A 88 -8.20 -6.87 12.55
C ALA A 88 -8.16 -5.65 13.48
N VAL A 89 -8.19 -4.43 12.94
CA VAL A 89 -8.23 -3.19 13.74
C VAL A 89 -9.60 -2.96 14.41
N GLN A 90 -10.69 -3.48 13.84
CA GLN A 90 -12.02 -3.40 14.44
C GLN A 90 -12.25 -4.48 15.51
N GLU A 91 -11.69 -5.68 15.31
CA GLU A 91 -11.76 -6.80 16.25
C GLU A 91 -10.78 -6.67 17.43
N ILE A 92 -9.73 -5.85 17.29
CA ILE A 92 -8.85 -5.41 18.39
C ILE A 92 -9.27 -3.99 18.78
N PRO A 93 -10.11 -3.80 19.81
CA PRO A 93 -10.78 -2.52 20.05
C PRO A 93 -9.79 -1.37 20.30
N LYS A 94 -10.06 -0.26 19.59
CA LYS A 94 -9.73 1.17 19.72
C LYS A 94 -8.72 1.71 20.76
N ASP A 95 -8.44 1.00 21.85
CA ASP A 95 -7.66 1.52 22.97
C ASP A 95 -6.13 1.45 22.75
N TYR A 96 -5.69 0.65 21.77
CA TYR A 96 -4.26 0.40 21.55
C TYR A 96 -3.70 0.97 20.24
N PHE A 97 -4.52 1.54 19.36
CA PHE A 97 -4.03 1.99 18.06
C PHE A 97 -3.02 3.15 18.18
N SER A 98 -3.28 4.09 19.08
CA SER A 98 -2.32 5.15 19.42
C SER A 98 -1.02 4.58 20.00
N GLU A 99 -1.12 3.55 20.85
CA GLU A 99 0.06 2.92 21.47
C GLU A 99 0.88 2.12 20.46
N ILE A 100 0.23 1.46 19.49
CA ILE A 100 0.89 0.74 18.40
C ILE A 100 1.59 1.73 17.46
N VAL A 101 0.94 2.84 17.08
CA VAL A 101 1.54 3.87 16.22
C VAL A 101 2.72 4.57 16.92
N GLU A 102 2.59 4.89 18.22
CA GLU A 102 3.68 5.51 18.98
C GLU A 102 4.83 4.54 19.26
N ALA A 103 4.56 3.25 19.53
CA ALA A 103 5.60 2.22 19.68
C ALA A 103 6.38 2.00 18.37
N GLN A 104 5.73 2.09 17.21
CA GLN A 104 6.41 1.97 15.92
C GLN A 104 7.22 3.24 15.58
N LYS A 105 6.73 4.45 15.90
CA LYS A 105 7.50 5.70 15.78
C LYS A 105 8.75 5.69 16.66
N ALA A 106 8.63 5.27 17.91
CA ALA A 106 9.75 5.23 18.86
C ALA A 106 10.88 4.31 18.36
N ARG A 107 10.54 3.13 17.84
CA ARG A 107 11.51 2.17 17.27
C ARG A 107 12.19 2.70 16.00
N ALA A 108 11.47 3.44 15.16
CA ALA A 108 12.04 4.06 13.96
C ALA A 108 13.07 5.15 14.31
N ILE A 109 12.84 5.94 15.36
CA ILE A 109 13.77 6.98 15.83
C ILE A 109 15.02 6.36 16.47
N GLU A 110 14.89 5.27 17.23
CA GLU A 110 16.06 4.54 17.78
C GLU A 110 16.97 3.99 16.68
N SER A 111 16.40 3.52 15.57
CA SER A 111 17.17 3.00 14.42
C SER A 111 17.90 4.07 13.60
N LEU A 112 17.60 5.35 13.81
CA LEU A 112 18.28 6.49 13.16
C LEU A 112 19.44 7.03 13.99
N ASN A 113 19.54 6.62 15.27
CA ASN A 113 20.56 7.06 16.21
C ASN A 113 21.63 5.99 16.50
N HIS A 114 21.57 4.85 15.81
CA HIS A 114 22.54 3.75 15.80
C HIS A 114 23.07 3.51 14.39
#